data_AF-Q82XL3-F1
#
_entry.id   AF-Q82XL3-F1
#
_cell.length_a   1.000
_cell.length_b   1.000
_cell.length_c   1.000
_cell.angle_alpha   90.00
_cell.angle_beta   90.00
_cell.angle_gamma   90.00
#
_symmetry.space_group_name_H-M   'P 1'
#
loop_
_entity.id
_entity.type
_entity.pdbx_description
1 polymer ?
#
loop_
_entity_poly.entity_id
_entity_poly.type
_entity_poly.pdbx_seq_one_letter_code
_entity_poly.pdbx_strand_id
1 'polypeptide(L)'
;MALPQRQIVRAENVKIGISWQCALCDLDIYARPLPGAEVIYFGRMVTTHGRYWKDYRNSPQPTNGYETISFDVPLDLRPVVIAINFYEGEAPQGVSGEIRIAVDENTYAAPFHISATRGNRGQGVAKIIETGKASGNHSVIVDPLHIIRAR
;
A
#
# COMPACT_ATOMS: atom_id res chain seq x y z
N MET A 1 6.92 18.16 8.64
CA MET A 1 7.42 17.71 9.96
C MET A 1 7.22 16.21 10.06
N ALA A 2 8.19 15.49 10.64
CA ALA A 2 8.03 14.08 10.97
C ALA A 2 6.90 13.90 12.00
N LEU A 3 6.23 12.75 11.96
CA LEU A 3 5.12 12.45 12.87
C LEU A 3 5.64 12.23 14.32
N PRO A 4 5.09 12.90 15.34
CA PRO A 4 5.47 12.70 16.74
C PRO A 4 5.31 11.24 17.19
N GLN A 5 6.20 10.76 18.07
CA GLN A 5 6.20 9.37 18.55
C GLN A 5 4.85 8.91 19.13
N ARG A 6 4.11 9.81 19.81
CA ARG A 6 2.77 9.51 20.33
C ARG A 6 1.76 9.18 19.23
N GLN A 7 1.86 9.85 18.09
CA GLN A 7 0.99 9.61 16.93
C GLN A 7 1.45 8.40 16.13
N ILE A 8 2.69 7.92 16.29
CA ILE A 8 3.16 6.67 15.67
C ILE A 8 2.49 5.46 16.32
N VAL A 9 2.37 5.47 17.66
CA VAL A 9 1.80 4.34 18.43
C VAL A 9 0.28 4.38 18.55
N ARG A 10 -0.33 5.51 18.18
CA ARG A 10 -1.77 5.75 18.18
C ARG A 10 -2.14 6.71 17.06
N ALA A 11 -1.91 6.27 15.83
CA ALA A 11 -2.26 6.98 14.61
C ALA A 11 -3.76 6.90 14.37
N GLU A 12 -4.42 8.03 14.21
CA GLU A 12 -5.85 8.10 13.90
C GLU A 12 -6.05 8.48 12.43
N ASN A 13 -7.22 8.16 11.87
CA ASN A 13 -7.60 8.47 10.49
C ASN A 13 -6.60 8.00 9.43
N VAL A 14 -5.97 6.84 9.64
CA VAL A 14 -4.92 6.33 8.76
C VAL A 14 -5.50 5.94 7.41
N LYS A 15 -4.93 6.49 6.33
CA LYS A 15 -5.26 6.10 4.95
C LYS A 15 -3.98 5.83 4.17
N ILE A 16 -4.00 4.78 3.36
CA ILE A 16 -2.91 4.44 2.45
C ILE A 16 -3.46 4.48 1.04
N GLY A 17 -2.82 5.25 0.16
CA GLY A 17 -3.19 5.38 -1.23
C GLY A 17 -2.02 5.09 -2.16
N ILE A 18 -2.25 4.45 -3.30
CA ILE A 18 -1.24 4.30 -4.36
C ILE A 18 -1.74 4.84 -5.69
N SER A 19 -0.80 5.35 -6.48
CA SER A 19 -0.98 5.71 -7.89
C SER A 19 0.28 5.30 -8.66
N TRP A 20 0.17 4.99 -9.95
CA TRP A 20 1.30 4.47 -10.72
C TRP A 20 1.32 4.96 -12.17
N GLN A 21 2.48 4.84 -12.79
CA GLN A 21 2.76 5.25 -14.17
C GLN A 21 2.85 4.01 -15.06
N CYS A 22 1.69 3.46 -15.42
CA CYS A 22 1.54 2.47 -16.49
C CYS A 22 0.07 2.38 -16.86
N ALA A 23 -0.28 2.89 -18.05
CA ALA A 23 -1.68 3.06 -18.46
C ALA A 23 -2.48 1.76 -18.47
N LEU A 24 -1.83 0.64 -18.80
CA LEU A 24 -2.46 -0.68 -18.95
C LEU A 24 -2.01 -1.67 -17.86
N CYS A 25 -1.52 -1.16 -16.72
CA CYS A 25 -1.16 -1.99 -15.58
C CYS A 25 -2.19 -1.86 -14.47
N ASP A 26 -2.45 -2.98 -13.85
CA ASP A 26 -3.21 -3.16 -12.62
C ASP A 26 -2.24 -3.41 -11.46
N LEU A 27 -2.28 -2.53 -10.47
CA LEU A 27 -1.49 -2.65 -9.25
C LEU A 27 -2.43 -2.69 -8.06
N ASP A 28 -2.20 -3.66 -7.19
CA ASP A 28 -2.99 -3.83 -5.98
C ASP A 28 -2.22 -3.36 -4.74
N ILE A 29 -2.96 -2.75 -3.81
CA ILE A 29 -2.47 -2.54 -2.44
C ILE A 29 -3.03 -3.57 -1.46
N TYR A 30 -2.15 -4.04 -0.57
CA TYR A 30 -2.46 -4.93 0.53
C TYR A 30 -1.98 -4.31 1.83
N ALA A 31 -2.82 -4.34 2.87
CA ALA A 31 -2.40 -3.86 4.18
C ALA A 31 -2.88 -4.78 5.31
N ARG A 32 -1.98 -5.08 6.25
CA ARG A 32 -2.30 -5.77 7.51
C ARG A 32 -2.05 -4.81 8.68
N PRO A 33 -3.09 -4.46 9.46
CA PRO A 33 -2.97 -3.44 10.50
C PRO A 33 -2.14 -3.87 11.72
N LEU A 34 -2.19 -5.15 12.08
CA LEU A 34 -1.46 -5.72 13.22
C LEU A 34 -1.23 -7.23 13.04
N PRO A 35 -0.35 -7.86 13.83
CA PRO A 35 -0.12 -9.30 13.74
C PRO A 35 -1.41 -10.09 14.01
N GLY A 36 -1.69 -11.07 13.16
CA GLY A 36 -2.91 -11.89 13.25
C GLY A 36 -4.20 -11.24 12.72
N ALA A 37 -4.19 -9.94 12.37
CA ALA A 37 -5.34 -9.32 11.74
C ALA A 37 -5.52 -9.74 10.28
N GLU A 38 -6.75 -9.63 9.82
CA GLU A 38 -7.10 -9.82 8.41
C GLU A 38 -6.41 -8.79 7.52
N VAL A 39 -6.03 -9.23 6.32
CA VAL A 39 -5.42 -8.37 5.30
C VAL A 39 -6.52 -7.69 4.50
N ILE A 40 -6.41 -6.37 4.32
CA ILE A 40 -7.32 -5.57 3.51
C ILE A 40 -6.73 -5.44 2.10
N TYR A 41 -7.52 -5.75 1.07
CA TYR A 41 -7.19 -5.66 -0.36
C TYR A 41 -8.47 -5.84 -1.20
N PHE A 42 -8.40 -5.80 -2.54
CA PHE A 42 -9.58 -5.91 -3.42
C PHE A 42 -10.42 -7.19 -3.17
N GLY A 43 -9.79 -8.31 -2.78
CA GLY A 43 -10.47 -9.56 -2.47
C GLY A 43 -11.02 -9.66 -1.04
N ARG A 44 -10.67 -8.71 -0.15
CA ARG A 44 -11.20 -8.58 1.21
C ARG A 44 -11.37 -7.12 1.55
N MET A 45 -12.45 -6.54 1.03
CA MET A 45 -12.63 -5.08 1.03
C MET A 45 -13.04 -4.50 2.37
N VAL A 46 -13.58 -5.29 3.29
CA VAL A 46 -14.01 -4.83 4.62
C VAL A 46 -13.52 -5.83 5.66
N THR A 47 -12.94 -5.31 6.74
CA THR A 47 -12.53 -6.06 7.94
C THR A 47 -12.99 -5.29 9.17
N THR A 48 -12.77 -5.85 10.36
CA THR A 48 -13.01 -5.13 11.62
C THR A 48 -12.11 -3.90 11.82
N HIS A 49 -11.00 -3.78 11.06
CA HIS A 49 -10.01 -2.72 11.25
C HIS A 49 -10.07 -1.63 10.17
N GLY A 50 -10.77 -1.86 9.07
CA GLY A 50 -10.75 -0.93 7.95
C GLY A 50 -11.37 -1.46 6.66
N ARG A 51 -11.22 -0.64 5.61
CA ARG A 51 -11.89 -0.78 4.33
C ARG A 51 -10.98 -0.45 3.14
N TYR A 52 -11.17 -1.19 2.06
CA TYR A 52 -10.70 -0.89 0.72
C TYR A 52 -11.77 -0.13 -0.08
N TRP A 53 -11.40 0.94 -0.78
CA TRP A 53 -12.38 1.85 -1.40
C TRP A 53 -12.57 1.69 -2.90
N LYS A 54 -11.50 1.43 -3.66
CA LYS A 54 -11.59 1.38 -5.12
C LYS A 54 -10.46 0.58 -5.73
N ASP A 55 -10.84 -0.38 -6.57
CA ASP A 55 -10.00 -1.17 -7.45
C ASP A 55 -9.81 -0.42 -8.77
N TYR A 56 -8.54 -0.10 -9.09
CA TYR A 56 -8.15 0.49 -10.35
C TYR A 56 -7.37 -0.51 -11.19
N ARG A 57 -8.04 -1.14 -12.16
CA ARG A 57 -7.42 -2.09 -13.11
C ARG A 57 -6.50 -1.47 -14.15
N ASN A 58 -6.31 -0.16 -14.09
CA ASN A 58 -5.46 0.66 -14.96
C ASN A 58 -4.94 1.84 -14.13
N SER A 59 -3.85 2.47 -14.54
CA SER A 59 -3.29 3.63 -13.82
C SER A 59 -4.37 4.66 -13.45
N PRO A 60 -4.49 5.03 -12.15
CA PRO A 60 -5.43 6.05 -11.72
C PRO A 60 -4.91 7.48 -11.95
N GLN A 61 -3.62 7.63 -12.32
CA GLN A 61 -2.94 8.92 -12.46
C GLN A 61 -3.65 9.89 -13.43
N PRO A 62 -4.17 9.47 -14.60
CA PRO A 62 -4.90 10.35 -15.51
C PRO A 62 -6.14 11.01 -14.90
N THR A 63 -6.67 10.44 -13.82
CA THR A 63 -7.84 10.95 -13.09
C THR A 63 -7.49 11.56 -11.73
N ASN A 64 -6.19 11.75 -11.42
CA ASN A 64 -5.69 12.11 -10.10
C ASN A 64 -6.21 11.18 -8.98
N GLY A 65 -6.48 9.92 -9.32
CA GLY A 65 -7.05 8.93 -8.42
C GLY A 65 -5.99 8.18 -7.61
N TYR A 66 -6.46 7.53 -6.55
CA TYR A 66 -5.67 6.61 -5.73
C TYR A 66 -6.48 5.35 -5.44
N GLU A 67 -5.88 4.19 -5.64
CA GLU A 67 -6.34 2.97 -4.98
C GLU A 67 -6.05 3.10 -3.48
N THR A 68 -7.07 2.91 -2.64
CA THR A 68 -7.03 3.39 -1.25
C THR A 68 -7.55 2.36 -0.24
N ILE A 69 -6.82 2.21 0.87
CA ILE A 69 -7.25 1.56 2.11
C ILE A 69 -7.38 2.64 3.20
N SER A 70 -8.48 2.60 3.98
CA SER A 70 -8.61 3.36 5.22
C SER A 70 -8.73 2.43 6.41
N PHE A 71 -8.21 2.85 7.56
CA PHE A 71 -8.40 2.18 8.83
C PHE A 71 -9.41 2.94 9.68
N ASP A 72 -10.35 2.18 10.24
CA ASP A 72 -11.47 2.71 11.03
C ASP A 72 -11.18 2.67 12.54
N VAL A 73 -9.97 2.26 12.92
CA VAL A 73 -9.49 2.17 14.30
C VAL A 73 -8.13 2.86 14.45
N PRO A 74 -7.78 3.37 15.64
CA PRO A 74 -6.43 3.85 15.90
C PRO A 74 -5.40 2.73 15.73
N LEU A 75 -4.27 3.04 15.09
CA LEU A 75 -3.21 2.07 14.81
C LEU A 75 -1.91 2.40 15.54
N ASP A 76 -1.20 1.36 15.96
CA ASP A 76 0.25 1.45 16.07
C ASP A 76 0.83 1.19 14.67
N LEU A 77 1.58 2.15 14.12
CA LEU A 77 2.13 2.04 12.76
C LEU A 77 3.34 1.10 12.69
N ARG A 78 3.98 0.77 13.82
CA ARG A 78 5.17 -0.10 13.85
C ARG A 78 4.90 -1.52 13.32
N PRO A 79 3.79 -2.19 13.69
CA PRO A 79 3.49 -3.52 13.17
C PRO A 79 2.75 -3.54 11.82
N VAL A 80 2.37 -2.39 11.27
CA VAL A 80 1.60 -2.34 10.02
C VAL A 80 2.46 -2.84 8.88
N VAL A 81 1.95 -3.81 8.13
CA VAL A 81 2.60 -4.32 6.92
C VAL A 81 1.82 -3.84 5.71
N ILE A 82 2.52 -3.19 4.78
CA ILE A 82 1.96 -2.71 3.51
C ILE A 82 2.73 -3.39 2.38
N ALA A 83 2.01 -3.90 1.40
CA ALA A 83 2.61 -4.39 0.15
C ALA A 83 1.88 -3.81 -1.06
N ILE A 84 2.64 -3.54 -2.12
CA ILE A 84 2.11 -3.15 -3.44
C ILE A 84 2.53 -4.25 -4.40
N ASN A 85 1.61 -4.77 -5.21
CA ASN A 85 1.86 -5.84 -6.16
C ASN A 85 1.54 -5.40 -7.59
N PHE A 86 2.40 -5.76 -8.54
CA PHE A 86 2.07 -5.70 -9.96
C PHE A 86 1.18 -6.90 -10.30
N TYR A 87 -0.14 -6.67 -10.33
CA TYR A 87 -1.13 -7.73 -10.45
C TYR A 87 -1.32 -8.18 -11.89
N GLU A 88 -1.56 -7.25 -12.81
CA GLU A 88 -1.78 -7.53 -14.23
C GLU A 88 -1.20 -6.42 -15.11
N GLY A 89 -0.84 -6.78 -16.35
CA GLY A 89 -0.34 -5.85 -17.36
C GLY A 89 1.09 -6.16 -17.76
N GLU A 90 1.63 -5.32 -18.63
CA GLU A 90 3.01 -5.39 -19.13
C GLU A 90 3.67 -4.02 -19.03
N ALA A 91 4.87 -3.97 -18.48
CA ALA A 91 5.66 -2.78 -18.31
C ALA A 91 7.14 -3.11 -18.58
N PRO A 92 7.64 -2.94 -19.82
CA PRO A 92 8.99 -3.38 -20.19
C PRO A 92 10.13 -2.84 -19.32
N GLN A 93 9.91 -1.70 -18.66
CA GLN A 93 10.86 -1.04 -17.75
C GLN A 93 10.48 -1.15 -16.27
N GLY A 94 9.54 -2.04 -15.93
CA GLY A 94 8.92 -2.07 -14.62
C GLY A 94 7.88 -0.96 -14.42
N VAL A 95 7.23 -0.96 -13.26
CA VAL A 95 6.20 0.03 -12.90
C VAL A 95 6.72 0.91 -11.78
N SER A 96 6.62 2.22 -11.98
CA SER A 96 6.91 3.23 -10.95
C SER A 96 5.62 3.88 -10.48
N GLY A 97 5.60 4.33 -9.23
CA GLY A 97 4.44 5.01 -8.69
C GLY A 97 4.73 5.80 -7.43
N GLU A 98 3.67 6.31 -6.83
CA GLU A 98 3.68 7.04 -5.57
C GLU A 98 2.75 6.33 -4.58
N ILE A 99 3.25 6.12 -3.37
CA ILE A 99 2.44 5.78 -2.22
C ILE A 99 2.23 7.02 -1.36
N ARG A 100 1.01 7.20 -0.85
CA ARG A 100 0.64 8.20 0.13
C ARG A 100 0.18 7.54 1.41
N ILE A 101 0.64 8.07 2.54
CA ILE A 101 0.15 7.71 3.87
C ILE A 101 -0.38 8.98 4.52
N ALA A 102 -1.67 9.01 4.82
CA ALA A 102 -2.28 10.04 5.63
C ALA A 102 -2.45 9.55 7.07
N VAL A 103 -2.15 10.43 8.04
CA VAL A 103 -2.40 10.26 9.47
C VAL A 103 -2.95 11.58 9.99
N ASP A 104 -4.19 11.57 10.49
CA ASP A 104 -4.97 12.78 10.74
C ASP A 104 -4.92 13.74 9.54
N GLU A 105 -4.51 14.99 9.77
CA GLU A 105 -4.42 16.06 8.76
C GLU A 105 -3.11 16.03 7.96
N ASN A 106 -2.18 15.10 8.26
CA ASN A 106 -0.87 15.07 7.62
C ASN A 106 -0.83 14.00 6.54
N THR A 107 -0.39 14.38 5.34
CA THR A 107 -0.12 13.44 4.24
C THR A 107 1.37 13.39 3.92
N TYR A 108 1.88 12.18 3.83
CA TYR A 108 3.26 11.85 3.48
C TYR A 108 3.26 11.05 2.18
N ALA A 109 4.26 11.24 1.33
CA ALA A 109 4.36 10.57 0.05
C ALA A 109 5.78 10.07 -0.19
N ALA A 110 5.91 8.92 -0.85
CA ALA A 110 7.18 8.38 -1.29
C ALA A 110 7.04 7.69 -2.66
N PRO A 111 8.07 7.74 -3.51
CA PRO A 111 8.08 6.96 -4.73
C PRO A 111 8.28 5.48 -4.43
N PHE A 112 7.78 4.61 -5.30
CA PHE A 112 8.11 3.19 -5.33
C PHE A 112 8.39 2.73 -6.76
N HIS A 113 9.10 1.59 -6.88
CA HIS A 113 9.38 0.95 -8.16
C HIS A 113 9.32 -0.58 -8.03
N ILE A 114 8.60 -1.22 -8.95
CA ILE A 114 8.50 -2.68 -9.09
C ILE A 114 9.19 -3.05 -10.41
N SER A 115 10.27 -3.83 -10.34
CA SER A 115 11.10 -4.14 -11.52
C SER A 115 10.57 -5.30 -12.37
N ALA A 116 9.52 -6.00 -11.93
CA ALA A 116 8.85 -7.00 -12.76
C ALA A 116 8.25 -6.36 -14.02
N THR A 117 8.40 -7.06 -15.15
CA THR A 117 7.94 -6.56 -16.46
C THR A 117 6.53 -7.01 -16.84
N ARG A 118 5.93 -7.90 -16.06
CA ARG A 118 4.58 -8.42 -16.22
C ARG A 118 3.95 -8.65 -14.85
N GLY A 119 2.63 -8.47 -14.74
CA GLY A 119 1.91 -8.79 -13.51
C GLY A 119 1.85 -10.30 -13.19
N ASN A 120 1.75 -10.64 -11.91
CA ASN A 120 1.73 -12.04 -11.44
C ASN A 120 0.44 -12.50 -10.77
N ARG A 121 -0.65 -11.75 -10.91
CA ARG A 121 -1.98 -12.08 -10.36
C ARG A 121 -1.97 -12.27 -8.84
N GLY A 122 -1.17 -11.49 -8.11
CA GLY A 122 -1.09 -11.56 -6.65
C GLY A 122 -0.35 -12.79 -6.11
N GLN A 123 0.34 -13.56 -6.97
CA GLN A 123 1.11 -14.72 -6.51
C GLN A 123 2.16 -14.30 -5.47
N GLY A 124 2.19 -15.02 -4.35
CA GLY A 124 3.14 -14.81 -3.27
C GLY A 124 2.79 -13.70 -2.27
N VAL A 125 1.78 -12.85 -2.53
CA VAL A 125 1.46 -11.72 -1.65
C VAL A 125 1.05 -12.16 -0.24
N ALA A 126 0.31 -13.26 -0.10
CA ALA A 126 -0.07 -13.78 1.22
C ALA A 126 1.17 -14.05 2.11
N LYS A 127 2.21 -14.68 1.54
CA LYS A 127 3.47 -14.95 2.23
C LYS A 127 4.23 -13.65 2.56
N ILE A 128 4.21 -12.68 1.65
CA ILE A 128 4.82 -11.36 1.87
C ILE A 128 4.18 -10.65 3.06
N ILE A 129 2.84 -10.64 3.13
CA ILE A 129 2.12 -9.99 4.23
C ILE A 129 2.35 -10.73 5.56
N GLU A 130 2.38 -12.06 5.54
CA GLU A 130 2.64 -12.86 6.74
C GLU A 130 4.04 -12.58 7.30
N THR A 131 5.05 -12.65 6.43
CA THR A 131 6.48 -12.62 6.82
C THR A 131 7.08 -11.22 6.88
N GLY A 132 6.42 -10.22 6.28
CA GLY A 132 7.00 -8.89 6.09
C GLY A 132 8.24 -8.90 5.18
N LYS A 133 8.39 -9.91 4.30
CA LYS A 133 9.53 -10.03 3.39
C LYS A 133 9.08 -10.30 1.95
N ALA A 134 9.51 -9.46 1.01
CA ALA A 134 9.29 -9.69 -0.41
C ALA A 134 10.14 -10.88 -0.88
N SER A 135 9.52 -11.83 -1.57
CA SER A 135 10.21 -12.91 -2.27
C SER A 135 10.03 -12.71 -3.77
N GLY A 136 10.94 -11.98 -4.41
CA GLY A 136 10.91 -11.70 -5.85
C GLY A 136 10.80 -10.21 -6.18
N ASN A 137 10.47 -9.92 -7.44
CA ASN A 137 10.49 -8.58 -8.03
C ASN A 137 9.10 -8.01 -8.39
N HIS A 138 8.01 -8.72 -8.07
CA HIS A 138 6.64 -8.32 -8.42
C HIS A 138 5.94 -7.50 -7.34
N SER A 139 6.53 -7.41 -6.15
CA SER A 139 5.95 -6.67 -5.05
C SER A 139 7.01 -5.90 -4.29
N VAL A 140 6.61 -4.76 -3.75
CA VAL A 140 7.40 -3.96 -2.80
C VAL A 140 6.73 -3.99 -1.45
N ILE A 141 7.54 -4.07 -0.39
CA ILE A 141 7.07 -3.85 0.99
C ILE A 141 7.34 -2.41 1.35
N VAL A 142 6.34 -1.79 1.96
CA VAL A 142 6.44 -0.42 2.44
C VAL A 142 6.42 -0.44 3.96
N ASP A 143 7.50 0.06 4.56
CA ASP A 143 7.54 0.43 5.97
C ASP A 143 6.90 1.82 6.12
N PRO A 144 5.73 1.95 6.78
CA PRO A 144 5.08 3.24 6.96
C PRO A 144 5.96 4.23 7.74
N LEU A 145 6.83 3.75 8.64
CA LEU A 145 7.71 4.61 9.42
C LEU A 145 8.78 5.28 8.56
N HIS A 146 9.27 4.60 7.53
CA HIS A 146 10.21 5.20 6.58
C HIS A 146 9.57 6.37 5.82
N ILE A 147 8.28 6.28 5.49
CA ILE A 147 7.58 7.35 4.76
C ILE A 147 7.26 8.54 5.67
N ILE A 148 6.72 8.29 6.86
CA ILE A 148 6.26 9.38 7.76
C ILE A 148 7.41 10.08 8.51
N ARG A 149 8.60 9.45 8.56
CA ARG A 149 9.81 10.02 9.16
C ARG A 149 10.78 10.61 8.14
N ALA A 150 10.68 10.25 6.86
CA ALA A 150 11.48 10.84 5.80
C ALA A 150 11.02 12.28 5.51
N ARG A 151 11.45 13.21 6.37
CA ARG A 151 11.55 14.64 6.11
C ARG A 151 12.74 15.21 6.87
#